data_AF-A0A976CUN4-F1
#
_entry.id   AF-A0A976CUN4-F1
#
_cell.length_a   1.000
_cell.length_b   1.000
_cell.length_c   1.000
_cell.angle_alpha   90.00
_cell.angle_beta   90.00
_cell.angle_gamma   90.00
#
_symmetry.space_group_name_H-M   'P 1'
#
loop_
_entity.id
_entity.type
_entity.pdbx_description
1 polymer ?
#
loop_
_entity_poly.entity_id
_entity_poly.type
_entity_poly.pdbx_seq_one_letter_code
_entity_poly.pdbx_strand_id
1 'polypeptide(L)'
;PLKKEIAAEKLLEKCQLKSWTYLDSSNYGSPEHETRDNPIARVEIAADRRSLLLHCEDFSQPASCLDRIYHFRFIQAVDCFEQPLAREEMDAYLTLRAIPQ
;
A
#
# COMPACT_ATOMS: atom_id res chain seq x y z
N PRO A 1 7.78 15.19 -6.97
CA PRO A 1 8.87 14.17 -7.00
C PRO A 1 9.46 14.06 -5.59
N LEU A 2 10.02 12.89 -5.25
CA LEU A 2 10.67 12.67 -3.95
C LEU A 2 11.98 13.46 -3.87
N LYS A 3 12.27 14.05 -2.69
CA LYS A 3 13.54 14.76 -2.43
C LYS A 3 14.72 13.84 -2.71
N LYS A 4 15.80 14.39 -3.27
CA LYS A 4 16.97 13.59 -3.69
C LYS A 4 17.62 12.81 -2.55
N GLU A 5 17.58 13.32 -1.32
CA GLU A 5 18.16 12.61 -0.16
C GLU A 5 17.33 11.40 0.33
N ILE A 6 16.12 11.19 -0.17
CA ILE A 6 15.26 10.09 0.28
C ILE A 6 15.73 8.77 -0.36
N ALA A 7 16.26 7.89 0.48
CA ALA A 7 16.63 6.53 0.14
C ALA A 7 15.44 5.56 0.27
N ALA A 8 15.53 4.40 -0.38
CA ALA A 8 14.47 3.39 -0.40
C ALA A 8 14.15 2.82 0.98
N GLU A 9 15.16 2.66 1.82
CA GLU A 9 15.07 2.11 3.18
C GLU A 9 14.19 3.01 4.07
N LYS A 10 14.36 4.33 3.94
CA LYS A 10 13.54 5.32 4.65
C LYS A 10 12.08 5.32 4.19
N LEU A 11 11.83 4.98 2.92
CA LEU A 11 10.47 4.87 2.40
C LEU A 11 9.78 3.60 2.88
N LEU A 12 10.54 2.51 3.05
CA LEU A 12 10.00 1.25 3.54
C LEU A 12 9.33 1.41 4.90
N GLU A 13 9.94 2.16 5.82
CA GLU A 13 9.39 2.47 7.15
C GLU A 13 8.10 3.30 7.09
N LYS A 14 7.87 4.02 5.99
CA LYS A 14 6.73 4.91 5.78
C LYS A 14 5.61 4.29 4.96
N CYS A 15 5.85 3.14 4.35
CA CYS A 15 4.90 2.43 3.52
C CYS A 15 4.23 1.32 4.35
N GLN A 16 2.91 1.32 4.41
CA GLN A 16 2.14 0.28 5.09
C GLN A 16 1.13 -0.31 4.13
N LEU A 17 0.94 -1.63 4.18
CA LEU A 17 -0.07 -2.32 3.40
C LEU A 17 -0.89 -3.23 4.30
N LYS A 18 -2.17 -2.89 4.47
CA LYS A 18 -3.12 -3.72 5.22
C LYS A 18 -4.16 -4.29 4.28
N SER A 19 -4.76 -5.40 4.67
CA SER A 19 -5.84 -5.98 3.90
C SER A 19 -6.90 -6.59 4.80
N TRP A 20 -8.16 -6.55 4.38
CA TRP A 20 -9.29 -7.13 5.12
C TRP A 20 -10.37 -7.60 4.15
N THR A 21 -11.31 -8.37 4.68
CA THR A 21 -12.59 -8.69 4.02
C THR A 21 -13.73 -8.06 4.80
N TYR A 22 -14.91 -8.00 4.19
CA TYR A 22 -16.14 -7.71 4.93
C TYR A 22 -16.94 -9.00 5.05
N LEU A 23 -17.64 -9.16 6.17
CA LEU A 23 -18.68 -10.19 6.26
C LEU A 23 -19.87 -9.75 5.41
N ASP A 24 -20.43 -10.70 4.65
CA ASP A 24 -21.74 -10.58 4.00
C ASP A 24 -22.83 -10.57 5.09
N SER A 25 -22.88 -9.48 5.86
CA SER A 25 -23.95 -9.20 6.80
C SER A 25 -24.93 -8.24 6.15
N SER A 26 -26.22 -8.49 6.29
CA SER A 26 -27.30 -7.64 5.75
C SER A 26 -27.36 -6.25 6.38
N ASN A 27 -26.51 -5.95 7.36
CA ASN A 27 -26.49 -4.68 8.06
C ASN A 27 -25.46 -3.76 7.40
N TYR A 28 -25.92 -2.61 6.88
CA TYR A 28 -25.06 -1.58 6.31
C TYR A 28 -24.00 -1.15 7.34
N GLY A 29 -22.72 -1.28 6.99
CA GLY A 29 -21.59 -1.00 7.89
C GLY A 29 -20.92 -2.22 8.53
N SER A 30 -20.92 -3.38 7.87
CA SER A 30 -20.12 -4.54 8.32
C SER A 30 -18.69 -4.12 8.70
N PRO A 31 -18.20 -4.48 9.89
CA PRO A 31 -16.85 -4.12 10.32
C PRO A 31 -15.80 -4.82 9.46
N GLU A 32 -14.58 -4.25 9.41
CA GLU A 32 -13.41 -4.92 8.86
C GLU A 32 -13.23 -6.29 9.52
N HIS A 33 -13.13 -7.32 8.71
CA HIS A 33 -12.96 -8.70 9.17
C HIS A 33 -11.63 -9.25 8.67
N GLU A 34 -10.99 -10.09 9.50
CA GLU A 34 -9.72 -10.72 9.19
C GLU A 34 -8.63 -9.72 8.74
N THR A 35 -8.46 -8.58 9.40
CA THR A 35 -7.40 -7.63 9.06
C THR A 35 -6.03 -8.28 9.14
N ARG A 36 -5.20 -8.09 8.11
CA ARG A 36 -3.83 -8.61 8.01
C ARG A 36 -2.88 -7.49 7.63
N ASP A 37 -1.70 -7.49 8.24
CA ASP A 37 -0.56 -6.71 7.77
C ASP A 37 0.11 -7.50 6.63
N ASN A 38 0.30 -6.86 5.48
CA ASN A 38 0.94 -7.45 4.30
C ASN A 38 2.34 -6.85 4.25
N PRO A 39 3.40 -7.59 4.63
CA PRO A 39 4.74 -7.04 4.72
C PRO A 39 5.26 -6.59 3.35
N ILE A 40 5.83 -5.39 3.31
CA ILE A 40 6.55 -4.89 2.15
C ILE A 40 8.01 -5.32 2.32
N ALA A 41 8.53 -6.10 1.40
CA ALA A 41 9.90 -6.62 1.47
C ALA A 41 10.93 -5.59 1.02
N ARG A 42 10.61 -4.82 -0.03
CA ARG A 42 11.47 -3.76 -0.57
C ARG A 42 10.68 -2.70 -1.32
N VAL A 43 11.25 -1.50 -1.39
CA VAL A 43 10.76 -0.37 -2.19
C VAL A 43 11.82 -0.02 -3.23
N GLU A 44 11.41 0.18 -4.47
CA GLU A 44 12.29 0.73 -5.51
C GLU A 44 11.79 2.12 -5.91
N ILE A 45 12.71 3.07 -6.04
CA ILE A 45 12.41 4.43 -6.49
C ILE A 45 12.73 4.50 -7.98
N ALA A 46 11.77 4.91 -8.80
CA ALA A 46 12.01 5.12 -10.22
C ALA A 46 13.06 6.22 -10.46
N ALA A 47 13.74 6.17 -11.61
CA ALA A 47 14.80 7.12 -11.95
C ALA A 47 14.33 8.60 -11.95
N ASP A 48 13.06 8.84 -12.28
CA ASP A 48 12.44 10.17 -12.26
C ASP A 48 11.95 10.62 -10.87
N ARG A 49 12.02 9.71 -9.87
CA ARG A 49 11.56 9.88 -8.49
C ARG A 49 10.08 10.29 -8.38
N ARG A 50 9.25 9.89 -9.35
CA ARG A 50 7.80 10.16 -9.37
C ARG A 50 6.96 8.94 -9.06
N SER A 51 7.51 7.74 -9.21
CA SER A 51 6.84 6.48 -8.86
C SER A 51 7.68 5.64 -7.91
N LEU A 52 6.97 4.81 -7.14
CA LEU A 52 7.53 3.80 -6.27
C LEU A 52 7.00 2.43 -6.72
N LEU A 53 7.88 1.43 -6.71
CA LEU A 53 7.50 0.04 -6.86
C LEU A 53 7.65 -0.65 -5.51
N LEU A 54 6.56 -1.22 -5.02
CA LEU A 54 6.52 -1.97 -3.77
C LEU A 54 6.56 -3.46 -4.08
N HIS A 55 7.47 -4.17 -3.44
CA HIS A 55 7.53 -5.62 -3.53
C HIS A 55 6.94 -6.21 -2.26
N CYS A 56 5.79 -6.86 -2.43
CA CYS A 56 5.05 -7.52 -1.36
C CYS A 56 5.07 -9.02 -1.62
N GLU A 57 5.39 -9.83 -0.61
CA GLU A 57 5.53 -11.28 -0.76
C GLU A 57 4.20 -11.94 -1.18
N ASP A 58 3.08 -11.44 -0.65
CA ASP A 58 1.72 -11.94 -0.92
C ASP A 58 1.30 -11.83 -2.39
N PHE A 59 1.99 -11.01 -3.19
CA PHE A 59 1.71 -10.78 -4.61
C PHE A 59 2.71 -11.46 -5.55
N SER A 60 3.61 -12.29 -5.02
CA SER A 60 4.64 -12.97 -5.82
C SER A 60 4.07 -14.08 -6.71
N GLN A 61 2.92 -14.64 -6.37
CA GLN A 61 2.25 -15.71 -7.12
C GLN A 61 0.74 -15.48 -7.17
N PRO A 62 0.06 -15.78 -8.30
CA PRO A 62 -1.38 -15.59 -8.42
C PRO A 62 -2.20 -16.27 -7.32
N ALA A 63 -1.77 -17.46 -6.87
CA ALA A 63 -2.45 -18.21 -5.82
C ALA A 63 -2.35 -17.57 -4.42
N SER A 64 -1.39 -16.66 -4.21
CA SER A 64 -1.22 -15.94 -2.94
C SER A 64 -2.05 -14.66 -2.86
N CYS A 65 -2.57 -14.20 -4.00
CA CYS A 65 -3.39 -13.01 -4.08
C CYS A 65 -4.85 -13.35 -3.73
N LEU A 66 -5.30 -12.90 -2.57
CA LEU A 66 -6.61 -13.25 -2.01
C LEU A 66 -7.69 -12.21 -2.36
N ASP A 67 -8.96 -12.62 -2.45
CA ASP A 67 -10.10 -11.69 -2.59
C ASP A 67 -10.25 -10.86 -1.32
N ARG A 68 -9.75 -9.61 -1.37
CA ARG A 68 -9.62 -8.72 -0.23
C ARG A 68 -9.62 -7.27 -0.69
N ILE A 69 -9.90 -6.38 0.25
CA ILE A 69 -9.58 -4.96 0.12
C ILE A 69 -8.16 -4.79 0.63
N TYR A 70 -7.33 -4.14 -0.17
CA TYR A 70 -5.97 -3.76 0.16
C TYR A 70 -5.92 -2.25 0.33
N HIS A 71 -5.32 -1.82 1.43
CA HIS A 71 -5.15 -0.43 1.81
C HIS A 71 -3.67 -0.15 1.96
N PHE A 72 -3.15 0.61 1.00
CA PHE A 72 -1.82 1.16 1.06
C PHE A 72 -1.87 2.53 1.76
N ARG A 73 -0.96 2.74 2.71
CA ARG A 73 -0.73 4.03 3.37
C ARG A 73 0.72 4.45 3.18
N PHE A 74 0.90 5.70 2.80
CA PHE A 74 2.18 6.39 2.87
C PHE A 74 2.10 7.47 3.95
N ILE A 75 2.69 7.17 5.11
CA ILE A 75 2.66 8.05 6.28
C ILE A 75 3.82 9.06 6.26
N GLN A 76 3.62 10.21 6.88
CA GLN A 76 4.62 11.29 6.95
C GLN A 76 5.18 11.62 5.56
N ALA A 77 4.29 11.67 4.56
CA ALA A 77 4.65 11.84 3.17
C ALA A 77 5.20 13.25 2.91
N VAL A 78 4.74 14.27 3.64
CA VAL A 78 5.22 15.67 3.54
C VAL A 78 6.75 15.76 3.61
N ASP A 79 7.37 14.99 4.52
CA ASP A 79 8.83 14.99 4.70
C ASP A 79 9.60 14.46 3.49
N CYS A 80 8.93 13.73 2.60
CA CYS A 80 9.54 13.02 1.49
C CYS A 80 9.54 13.80 0.17
N PHE A 81 8.77 14.90 0.04
CA PHE A 81 8.64 15.65 -1.21
C PHE A 81 9.24 17.07 -1.14
N GLU A 82 9.80 17.56 -2.26
CA GLU A 82 10.51 18.86 -2.32
C GLU A 82 9.59 20.09 -2.16
N GLN A 83 8.28 19.93 -2.33
CA GLN A 83 7.31 21.01 -2.26
C GLN A 83 6.14 20.64 -1.34
N PRO A 84 5.48 21.60 -0.69
CA PRO A 84 4.43 21.36 0.31
C PRO A 84 3.09 20.87 -0.27
N LEU A 85 3.11 20.17 -1.42
CA LEU A 85 1.94 19.65 -2.11
C LEU A 85 1.55 18.24 -1.65
N ALA A 86 2.39 17.56 -0.87
CA ALA A 86 2.06 16.26 -0.32
C ALA A 86 1.16 16.41 0.91
N ARG A 87 0.20 15.49 1.07
CA ARG A 87 -0.56 15.34 2.31
C ARG A 87 0.31 14.64 3.35
N GLU A 88 0.01 14.82 4.63
CA GLU A 88 0.71 14.11 5.72
C GLU A 88 0.60 12.59 5.55
N GLU A 89 -0.58 12.14 5.17
CA GLU A 89 -0.86 10.76 4.83
C GLU A 89 -1.47 10.68 3.44
N MET A 90 -1.04 9.69 2.66
CA MET A 90 -1.61 9.36 1.36
C MET A 90 -2.10 7.93 1.37
N ASP A 91 -3.37 7.73 1.05
CA ASP A 91 -4.03 6.44 1.02
C ASP A 91 -4.34 6.00 -0.40
N ALA A 92 -4.20 4.70 -0.67
CA ALA A 92 -4.72 4.07 -1.87
C ALA A 92 -5.44 2.78 -1.49
N TYR A 93 -6.57 2.53 -2.14
CA TYR A 93 -7.39 1.35 -1.91
C TYR A 93 -7.50 0.55 -3.21
N LEU A 94 -7.36 -0.77 -3.10
CA LEU A 94 -7.55 -1.71 -4.18
C LEU A 94 -8.46 -2.85 -3.70
N THR A 95 -9.58 -3.04 -4.36
CA THR A 95 -10.41 -4.24 -4.16
C THR A 95 -10.00 -5.28 -5.18
N LEU A 96 -9.38 -6.37 -4.73
CA LEU A 96 -9.08 -7.52 -5.58
C LEU A 96 -10.20 -8.55 -5.38
N ARG A 97 -10.90 -8.94 -6.47
CA ARG A 97 -11.96 -9.96 -6.43
C ARG A 97 -11.50 -11.30 -6.97
N ALA A 98 -10.81 -11.28 -8.10
CA ALA A 98 -10.26 -12.47 -8.74
C ALA A 98 -9.08 -12.06 -9.61
N ILE A 99 -8.06 -12.91 -9.68
CA ILE A 99 -7.03 -12.82 -10.72
C ILE A 99 -7.48 -13.68 -11.91
N PRO A 100 -7.50 -13.15 -13.14
CA PRO A 100 -7.78 -13.95 -14.34
C PRO A 100 -6.82 -15.15 -14.43
N GLN A 101 -7.36 -16.32 -14.77
CA GLN A 101 -6.58 -17.54 -15.03
C GLN A 101 -5.95 -17.52 -16.42
#